data_AF-A0A4S5ERZ3-F1
#
_entry.id   AF-A0A4S5ERZ3-F1
#
_cell.length_a   1.000
_cell.length_b   1.000
_cell.length_c   1.000
_cell.angle_alpha   90.00
_cell.angle_beta   90.00
_cell.angle_gamma   90.00
#
_symmetry.space_group_name_H-M   'P 1'
#
loop_
_entity.id
_entity.type
_entity.pdbx_description
1 polymer ?
#
loop_
_entity_poly.entity_id
_entity_poly.type
_entity_poly.pdbx_seq_one_letter_code
_entity_poly.pdbx_strand_id
1 'polypeptide(L)'
;MLHYLHRQGPGATLLTLALHGGRDHRDRAAELIAQGAPADDAQLAAYLTHVEERTLVGDWSSGQLQRMAGLTRHPPVRDHLLRLLEHPAVPREVKITVVGLLRGCSPDTHDRGVALLTGWMAEDQPVSVRCAAAGCLARFGASHHTRAAAALHALATDTTRGTNDRQRAAQALAQLGVEGRSLAADALFTRAAEPGRDPFDRLSAMRQLAGLGGDQRARAAEVAQALATTPAIPSRVRVQAATILADLGGEYRSRAADLLRALATDPAIEKSEQALALATAAAVSPELRAAATALQNQATD
;
A
#
# COMPACT_ATOMS: atom_id res chain seq x y z
N MET A 1 7.09 12.47 29.61
CA MET A 1 8.50 12.08 29.36
C MET A 1 9.21 12.98 28.32
N LEU A 2 8.66 14.14 27.92
CA LEU A 2 9.32 15.10 27.02
C LEU A 2 10.14 16.18 27.76
N HIS A 3 9.95 16.31 29.08
CA HIS A 3 10.53 17.42 29.86
C HIS A 3 11.97 17.19 30.35
N TYR A 4 12.50 15.96 30.23
CA TYR A 4 13.82 15.59 30.74
C TYR A 4 14.98 15.77 29.73
N LEU A 5 14.70 16.06 28.46
CA LEU A 5 15.75 16.19 27.43
C LEU A 5 16.60 17.47 27.57
N HIS A 6 16.13 18.47 28.33
CA HIS A 6 16.83 19.76 28.50
C HIS A 6 17.56 19.92 29.83
N ARG A 7 17.51 18.93 30.73
CA ARG A 7 17.94 19.15 32.12
C ARG A 7 19.36 18.65 32.43
N GLN A 8 20.36 19.11 31.67
CA GLN A 8 21.78 19.11 32.03
C GLN A 8 22.44 20.38 31.42
N GLY A 9 23.43 20.95 32.11
CA GLY A 9 23.98 22.31 31.95
C GLY A 9 24.53 22.73 30.57
N PRO A 10 25.12 23.95 30.47
CA PRO A 10 25.48 24.58 29.21
C PRO A 10 26.62 23.82 28.51
N GLY A 11 26.27 22.97 27.54
CA GLY A 11 27.23 22.31 26.65
C GLY A 11 26.85 20.92 26.14
N ALA A 12 26.02 20.15 26.86
CA ALA A 12 25.68 18.79 26.42
C ALA A 12 24.27 18.37 26.86
N THR A 13 23.29 18.53 25.97
CA THR A 13 21.99 17.86 26.13
C THR A 13 22.15 16.37 25.80
N LEU A 14 21.27 15.51 26.36
CA LEU A 14 21.23 14.09 26.01
C LEU A 14 21.09 13.85 24.51
N LEU A 15 20.41 14.77 23.80
CA LEU A 15 20.27 14.73 22.35
C LEU A 15 21.62 14.96 21.65
N THR A 16 22.42 15.93 22.10
CA THR A 16 23.77 16.18 21.57
C THR A 16 24.66 14.96 21.75
N LEU A 17 24.63 14.33 22.94
CA LEU A 17 25.42 13.11 23.20
C LEU A 17 24.97 11.95 22.32
N ALA A 18 23.66 11.75 22.16
CA ALA A 18 23.12 10.68 21.32
C ALA A 18 23.46 10.86 19.83
N LEU A 19 23.43 12.09 19.31
CA LEU A 19 23.78 12.41 17.93
C LEU A 19 25.27 12.20 17.60
N HIS A 20 26.15 12.25 18.60
CA HIS A 20 27.58 11.98 18.45
C HIS A 20 27.97 10.56 18.93
N GLY A 21 26.98 9.76 19.33
CA GLY A 21 27.17 8.41 19.84
C GLY A 21 27.26 7.34 18.75
N GLY A 22 27.16 6.08 19.19
CA GLY A 22 27.07 4.92 18.29
C GLY A 22 25.81 4.94 17.42
N ARG A 23 25.79 4.09 16.39
CA ARG A 23 24.72 4.04 15.37
C ARG A 23 23.31 4.03 15.98
N ASP A 24 23.04 3.15 16.95
CA ASP A 24 21.72 3.01 17.58
C ASP A 24 21.29 4.29 18.33
N HIS A 25 22.25 5.01 18.92
CA HIS A 25 21.99 6.28 19.61
C HIS A 25 21.64 7.37 18.61
N ARG A 26 22.32 7.42 17.45
CA ARG A 26 22.01 8.35 16.37
C ARG A 26 20.64 8.07 15.75
N ASP A 27 20.31 6.80 15.51
CA ASP A 27 18.99 6.42 15.00
C ASP A 27 17.87 6.82 15.98
N ARG A 28 18.06 6.59 17.28
CA ARG A 28 17.06 6.99 18.27
C ARG A 28 16.94 8.52 18.42
N ALA A 29 18.05 9.24 18.37
CA ALA A 29 18.05 10.70 18.36
C ALA A 29 17.32 11.27 17.13
N ALA A 30 17.58 10.68 15.96
CA ALA A 30 16.92 11.04 14.71
C ALA A 30 15.41 10.83 14.77
N GLU A 31 14.93 9.75 15.40
CA GLU A 31 13.50 9.53 15.63
C GLU A 31 12.89 10.60 16.54
N LEU A 32 13.58 10.98 17.62
CA LEU A 32 13.09 12.02 18.53
C LEU A 32 12.96 13.37 17.84
N ILE A 33 13.97 13.76 17.03
CA ILE A 33 13.93 15.01 16.25
C ILE A 33 12.79 14.97 15.23
N ALA A 34 12.62 13.86 14.51
CA ALA A 34 11.52 13.68 13.57
C ALA A 34 10.13 13.70 14.24
N GLN A 35 10.05 13.35 15.53
CA GLN A 35 8.83 13.46 16.34
C GLN A 35 8.60 14.87 16.93
N GLY A 36 9.47 15.83 16.63
CA GLY A 36 9.34 17.22 17.06
C GLY A 36 10.07 17.56 18.35
N ALA A 37 11.06 16.76 18.76
CA ALA A 37 11.97 17.19 19.82
C ALA A 37 12.67 18.50 19.38
N PRO A 38 12.69 19.52 20.23
CA PRO A 38 13.40 20.77 19.93
C PRO A 38 14.89 20.49 19.77
N ALA A 39 15.45 20.97 18.67
CA ALA A 39 16.86 20.82 18.32
C ALA A 39 17.43 22.19 17.93
N ASP A 40 18.65 22.48 18.36
CA ASP A 40 19.43 23.62 17.87
C ASP A 40 20.02 23.34 16.47
N ASP A 41 20.63 24.35 15.86
CA ASP A 41 21.18 24.25 14.50
C ASP A 41 22.31 23.22 14.39
N ALA A 42 23.12 23.04 15.44
CA ALA A 42 24.22 22.07 15.45
C ALA A 42 23.69 20.63 15.53
N GLN A 43 22.66 20.42 16.35
CA GLN A 43 21.95 19.15 16.45
C GLN A 43 21.22 18.80 15.16
N LEU A 44 20.60 19.81 14.52
CA LEU A 44 19.94 19.64 13.24
C LEU A 44 20.94 19.30 12.13
N ALA A 45 22.12 19.93 12.13
CA ALA A 45 23.19 19.60 11.20
C ALA A 45 23.69 18.15 11.39
N ALA A 46 23.95 17.73 12.62
CA ALA A 46 24.37 16.35 12.92
C ALA A 46 23.30 15.32 12.53
N TYR A 47 22.03 15.63 12.77
CA TYR A 47 20.89 14.83 12.32
C TYR A 47 20.85 14.69 10.80
N LEU A 48 21.00 15.80 10.06
CA LEU A 48 20.97 15.79 8.59
C LEU A 48 22.13 14.99 7.99
N THR A 49 23.34 15.11 8.55
CA THR A 49 24.49 14.28 8.14
C THR A 49 24.18 12.79 8.32
N HIS A 50 23.59 12.41 9.46
CA HIS A 50 23.19 11.02 9.69
C HIS A 50 22.13 10.53 8.69
N VAL A 51 21.13 11.37 8.37
CA VAL A 51 20.12 11.04 7.36
C VAL A 51 20.76 10.82 5.98
N GLU A 52 21.70 11.65 5.57
CA GLU A 52 22.42 11.51 4.29
C GLU A 52 23.25 10.23 4.24
N GLU A 53 24.06 9.95 5.27
CA GLU A 53 24.83 8.71 5.38
C GLU A 53 23.93 7.46 5.20
N ARG A 54 22.78 7.45 5.90
CA ARG A 54 21.86 6.31 5.88
C ARG A 54 21.11 6.19 4.55
N THR A 55 20.79 7.32 3.93
CA THR A 55 20.16 7.37 2.61
C THR A 55 21.08 6.80 1.54
N LEU A 56 22.37 7.14 1.60
CA LEU A 56 23.37 6.67 0.64
C LEU A 56 23.68 5.18 0.78
N VAL A 57 23.62 4.64 2.01
CA VAL A 57 23.78 3.19 2.27
C VAL A 57 22.49 2.39 1.95
N GLY A 58 21.38 3.07 1.66
CA GLY A 58 20.10 2.43 1.32
C GLY A 58 19.29 1.96 2.53
N ASP A 59 19.73 2.29 3.75
CA ASP A 59 19.10 1.84 4.99
C ASP A 59 18.01 2.81 5.50
N TRP A 60 17.78 3.93 4.80
CA TRP A 60 16.78 4.92 5.17
C TRP A 60 15.62 4.94 4.17
N SER A 61 14.43 4.59 4.64
CA SER A 61 13.23 4.45 3.80
C SER A 61 12.54 5.78 3.50
N SER A 62 11.79 5.84 2.40
CA SER A 62 10.87 6.95 2.07
C SER A 62 9.91 7.28 3.23
N GLY A 63 9.46 6.27 3.98
CA GLY A 63 8.58 6.46 5.14
C GLY A 63 9.23 7.20 6.31
N GLN A 64 10.53 7.00 6.52
CA GLN A 64 11.28 7.74 7.55
C GLN A 64 11.54 9.19 7.11
N LEU A 65 11.88 9.42 5.84
CA LEU A 65 12.03 10.78 5.29
C LEU A 65 10.72 11.57 5.37
N GLN A 66 9.57 10.93 5.16
CA GLN A 66 8.27 11.61 5.25
C GLN A 66 8.03 12.24 6.64
N ARG A 67 8.65 11.71 7.71
CA ARG A 67 8.55 12.26 9.07
C ARG A 67 9.22 13.63 9.19
N MET A 68 10.11 14.00 8.26
CA MET A 68 10.75 15.32 8.20
C MET A 68 9.81 16.43 7.73
N ALA A 69 8.56 16.13 7.35
CA ALA A 69 7.61 17.13 6.86
C ALA A 69 7.44 18.34 7.80
N GLY A 70 7.49 18.14 9.12
CA GLY A 70 7.42 19.24 10.09
C GLY A 70 8.70 20.08 10.17
N LEU A 71 9.83 19.53 9.74
CA LEU A 71 11.16 20.16 9.81
C LEU A 71 11.49 20.99 8.57
N THR A 72 10.75 20.86 7.47
CA THR A 72 10.98 21.62 6.23
C THR A 72 10.78 23.13 6.37
N ARG A 73 10.20 23.61 7.48
CA ARG A 73 10.17 25.03 7.84
C ARG A 73 11.55 25.61 8.14
N HIS A 74 12.52 24.77 8.54
CA HIS A 74 13.87 25.19 8.87
C HIS A 74 14.72 25.28 7.59
N PRO A 75 15.37 26.44 7.29
CA PRO A 75 16.19 26.60 6.10
C PRO A 75 17.29 25.52 5.93
N PRO A 76 18.05 25.13 6.97
CA PRO A 76 19.09 24.09 6.83
C PRO A 76 18.55 22.74 6.34
N VAL A 77 17.31 22.39 6.71
CA VAL A 77 16.65 21.16 6.28
C VAL A 77 16.30 21.24 4.79
N ARG A 78 15.79 22.40 4.33
CA ARG A 78 15.47 22.59 2.91
C ARG A 78 16.72 22.52 2.05
N ASP A 79 17.79 23.19 2.45
CA ASP A 79 19.05 23.20 1.71
C ASP A 79 19.66 21.79 1.62
N HIS A 80 19.58 21.03 2.71
CA HIS A 80 19.99 19.63 2.71
C HIS A 80 19.14 18.75 1.78
N LEU A 81 17.81 18.88 1.84
CA LEU A 81 16.90 18.16 0.96
C LEU A 81 17.16 18.50 -0.52
N LEU A 82 17.46 19.75 -0.84
CA LEU A 82 17.86 20.16 -2.18
C LEU A 82 19.18 19.50 -2.61
N ARG A 83 20.19 19.43 -1.71
CA ARG A 83 21.44 18.70 -1.99
C ARG A 83 21.19 17.21 -2.28
N LEU A 84 20.33 16.55 -1.52
CA LEU A 84 19.96 15.14 -1.76
C LEU A 84 19.27 14.95 -3.12
N LEU A 85 18.49 15.94 -3.58
CA LEU A 85 17.83 15.89 -4.89
C LEU A 85 18.85 15.89 -6.04
N GLU A 86 19.94 16.66 -5.92
CA GLU A 86 21.02 16.71 -6.90
C GLU A 86 21.92 15.48 -6.87
N HIS A 87 22.06 14.85 -5.70
CA HIS A 87 23.06 13.80 -5.51
C HIS A 87 22.79 12.57 -6.42
N PRO A 88 23.75 12.14 -7.25
CA PRO A 88 23.50 11.10 -8.26
C PRO A 88 23.29 9.71 -7.65
N ALA A 89 23.92 9.43 -6.51
CA ALA A 89 23.78 8.14 -5.83
C ALA A 89 22.46 7.98 -5.06
N VAL A 90 21.63 9.03 -4.95
CA VAL A 90 20.36 8.95 -4.22
C VAL A 90 19.29 8.28 -5.11
N PRO A 91 18.63 7.21 -4.65
CA PRO A 91 17.60 6.52 -5.42
C PRO A 91 16.42 7.42 -5.79
N ARG A 92 15.75 7.14 -6.92
CA ARG A 92 14.63 7.96 -7.41
C ARG A 92 13.46 7.98 -6.43
N GLU A 93 13.18 6.88 -5.74
CA GLU A 93 12.13 6.75 -4.73
C GLU A 93 12.34 7.74 -3.56
N VAL A 94 13.60 7.92 -3.17
CA VAL A 94 14.00 8.91 -2.17
C VAL A 94 13.78 10.32 -2.73
N LYS A 95 14.25 10.60 -3.95
CA LYS A 95 14.08 11.89 -4.60
C LYS A 95 12.61 12.30 -4.77
N ILE A 96 11.73 11.35 -5.11
CA ILE A 96 10.27 11.56 -5.17
C ILE A 96 9.72 12.02 -3.82
N THR A 97 10.21 11.42 -2.72
CA THR A 97 9.81 11.78 -1.36
C THR A 97 10.28 13.20 -1.03
N VAL A 98 11.54 13.52 -1.35
CA VAL A 98 12.14 14.85 -1.20
C VAL A 98 11.33 15.92 -1.95
N VAL A 99 10.97 15.68 -3.21
CA VAL A 99 10.10 16.56 -4.00
C VAL A 99 8.75 16.78 -3.29
N GLY A 100 8.15 15.72 -2.76
CA GLY A 100 6.89 15.78 -2.03
C GLY A 100 6.96 16.56 -0.71
N LEU A 101 8.12 16.59 -0.06
CA LEU A 101 8.40 17.38 1.15
C LEU A 101 8.60 18.86 0.83
N LEU A 102 9.28 19.15 -0.28
CA LEU A 102 9.59 20.52 -0.72
C LEU A 102 8.45 21.21 -1.48
N ARG A 103 7.40 20.48 -1.89
CA ARG A 103 6.21 20.97 -2.62
C ARG A 103 5.77 22.40 -2.30
N GLY A 104 5.65 22.73 -1.01
CA GLY A 104 5.09 24.00 -0.53
C GLY A 104 6.14 25.02 -0.08
N CYS A 105 7.43 24.77 -0.31
CA CYS A 105 8.51 25.61 0.21
C CYS A 105 8.75 26.84 -0.65
N SER A 106 8.69 26.72 -1.98
CA SER A 106 8.81 27.84 -2.93
C SER A 106 8.19 27.51 -4.30
N PRO A 107 7.83 28.53 -5.11
CA PRO A 107 7.41 28.31 -6.49
C PRO A 107 8.45 27.58 -7.35
N ASP A 108 9.73 27.93 -7.21
CA ASP A 108 10.79 27.28 -8.00
C ASP A 108 10.92 25.77 -7.70
N THR A 109 10.81 25.40 -6.42
CA THR A 109 10.85 23.99 -6.00
C THR A 109 9.58 23.24 -6.40
N HIS A 110 8.44 23.94 -6.47
CA HIS A 110 7.20 23.41 -7.01
C HIS A 110 7.36 23.03 -8.48
N ASP A 111 7.75 23.98 -9.34
CA ASP A 111 7.83 23.77 -10.79
C ASP A 111 8.92 22.77 -11.17
N ARG A 112 10.07 22.86 -10.50
CA ARG A 112 11.13 21.88 -10.63
C ARG A 112 10.68 20.48 -10.21
N GLY A 113 9.93 20.38 -9.12
CA GLY A 113 9.34 19.14 -8.64
C GLY A 113 8.39 18.52 -9.66
N VAL A 114 7.50 19.32 -10.24
CA VAL A 114 6.59 18.88 -11.31
C VAL A 114 7.36 18.37 -12.51
N ALA A 115 8.40 19.08 -12.98
CA ALA A 115 9.20 18.67 -14.12
C ALA A 115 9.88 17.30 -13.88
N LEU A 116 10.51 17.12 -12.72
CA LEU A 116 11.15 15.85 -12.35
C LEU A 116 10.16 14.69 -12.28
N LEU A 117 9.03 14.90 -11.59
CA LEU A 117 7.99 13.87 -11.47
C LEU A 117 7.39 13.50 -12.82
N THR A 118 7.23 14.48 -13.72
CA THR A 118 6.80 14.24 -15.11
C THR A 118 7.79 13.33 -15.83
N GLY A 119 9.08 13.64 -15.75
CA GLY A 119 10.14 12.81 -16.35
C GLY A 119 10.17 11.40 -15.79
N TRP A 120 9.95 11.24 -14.48
CA TRP A 120 9.93 9.91 -13.84
C TRP A 120 8.68 9.08 -14.09
N MET A 121 7.65 9.66 -14.73
CA MET A 121 6.47 8.92 -15.19
C MET A 121 6.62 8.33 -16.59
N ALA A 122 7.72 8.64 -17.29
CA ALA A 122 8.02 8.16 -18.64
C ALA A 122 8.12 6.63 -18.72
N GLU A 123 7.98 6.08 -19.94
CA GLU A 123 7.88 4.64 -20.17
C GLU A 123 9.18 3.87 -19.92
N ASP A 124 10.33 4.55 -20.02
CA ASP A 124 11.66 4.01 -19.75
C ASP A 124 11.92 3.76 -18.25
N GLN A 125 11.04 4.26 -17.37
CA GLN A 125 11.18 4.12 -15.94
C GLN A 125 10.51 2.85 -15.40
N PRO A 126 11.07 2.24 -14.33
CA PRO A 126 10.42 1.14 -13.63
C PRO A 126 9.02 1.51 -13.16
N VAL A 127 8.07 0.56 -13.20
CA VAL A 127 6.67 0.80 -12.79
C VAL A 127 6.59 1.30 -11.35
N SER A 128 7.47 0.85 -10.45
CA SER A 128 7.56 1.36 -9.07
C SER A 128 7.82 2.87 -9.03
N VAL A 129 8.79 3.34 -9.80
CA VAL A 129 9.17 4.75 -9.91
C VAL A 129 8.01 5.55 -10.53
N ARG A 130 7.41 5.04 -11.62
CA ARG A 130 6.28 5.70 -12.29
C ARG A 130 5.09 5.85 -11.35
N CYS A 131 4.75 4.81 -10.59
CA CYS A 131 3.65 4.84 -9.63
C CYS A 131 3.92 5.85 -8.49
N ALA A 132 5.13 5.82 -7.92
CA ALA A 132 5.52 6.74 -6.87
C ALA A 132 5.54 8.20 -7.36
N ALA A 133 6.04 8.44 -8.57
CA ALA A 133 6.09 9.76 -9.17
C ALA A 133 4.68 10.30 -9.44
N ALA A 134 3.79 9.49 -10.01
CA ALA A 134 2.38 9.86 -10.23
C ALA A 134 1.66 10.16 -8.91
N GLY A 135 1.82 9.30 -7.89
CA GLY A 135 1.24 9.53 -6.56
C GLY A 135 1.72 10.83 -5.91
N CYS A 136 3.01 11.17 -6.06
CA CYS A 136 3.54 12.43 -5.58
C CYS A 136 3.00 13.63 -6.38
N LEU A 137 2.99 13.53 -7.71
CA LEU A 137 2.51 14.56 -8.63
C LEU A 137 1.05 14.93 -8.36
N ALA A 138 0.21 13.96 -7.99
CA ALA A 138 -1.20 14.19 -7.69
C ALA A 138 -1.44 15.20 -6.55
N ARG A 139 -0.41 15.50 -5.75
CA ARG A 139 -0.46 16.45 -4.63
C ARG A 139 -0.14 17.89 -5.04
N PHE A 140 0.23 18.14 -6.30
CA PHE A 140 0.63 19.46 -6.82
C PHE A 140 -0.54 20.27 -7.42
N GLY A 141 -1.77 19.77 -7.34
CA GLY A 141 -2.97 20.48 -7.77
C GLY A 141 -3.89 19.63 -8.65
N ALA A 142 -5.06 20.16 -8.97
CA ALA A 142 -6.13 19.41 -9.65
C ALA A 142 -5.73 18.89 -11.04
N SER A 143 -5.07 19.72 -11.87
CA SER A 143 -4.61 19.29 -13.20
C SER A 143 -3.58 18.15 -13.12
N HIS A 144 -2.65 18.25 -12.17
CA HIS A 144 -1.65 17.23 -11.90
C HIS A 144 -2.27 15.96 -11.29
N HIS A 145 -3.33 16.11 -10.51
CA HIS A 145 -4.15 15.00 -10.01
C HIS A 145 -4.76 14.18 -11.14
N THR A 146 -5.46 14.84 -12.07
CA THR A 146 -6.05 14.18 -13.23
C THR A 146 -4.99 13.47 -14.07
N ARG A 147 -3.84 14.12 -14.32
CA ARG A 147 -2.74 13.51 -15.09
C ARG A 147 -2.14 12.29 -14.39
N ALA A 148 -1.95 12.36 -13.08
CA ALA A 148 -1.47 11.24 -12.28
C ALA A 148 -2.44 10.06 -12.29
N ALA A 149 -3.74 10.34 -12.10
CA ALA A 149 -4.79 9.33 -12.16
C ALA A 149 -4.84 8.63 -13.54
N ALA A 150 -4.77 9.40 -14.62
CA ALA A 150 -4.75 8.86 -15.98
C ALA A 150 -3.54 7.94 -16.23
N ALA A 151 -2.34 8.35 -15.80
CA ALA A 151 -1.13 7.54 -15.95
C ALA A 151 -1.18 6.24 -15.14
N LEU A 152 -1.66 6.30 -13.89
CA LEU A 152 -1.82 5.12 -13.05
C LEU A 152 -2.91 4.18 -13.57
N HIS A 153 -4.01 4.73 -14.09
CA HIS A 153 -5.07 3.94 -14.72
C HIS A 153 -4.55 3.21 -15.96
N ALA A 154 -3.82 3.90 -16.84
CA ALA A 154 -3.19 3.28 -18.01
C ALA A 154 -2.25 2.12 -17.61
N LEU A 155 -1.45 2.30 -16.55
CA LEU A 155 -0.59 1.25 -16.01
C LEU A 155 -1.38 0.08 -15.41
N ALA A 156 -2.51 0.34 -14.76
CA ALA A 156 -3.35 -0.69 -14.16
C ALA A 156 -4.09 -1.55 -15.21
N THR A 157 -4.41 -0.96 -16.37
CA THR A 157 -5.15 -1.63 -17.45
C THR A 157 -4.25 -2.21 -18.55
N ASP A 158 -2.95 -1.90 -18.56
CA ASP A 158 -2.01 -2.38 -19.59
C ASP A 158 -1.80 -3.91 -19.51
N THR A 159 -2.42 -4.64 -20.43
CA THR A 159 -2.39 -6.10 -20.48
C THR A 159 -1.02 -6.68 -20.81
N THR A 160 -0.10 -5.88 -21.33
CA THR A 160 1.28 -6.30 -21.62
C THR A 160 2.14 -6.38 -20.35
N ARG A 161 1.66 -5.82 -19.22
CA ARG A 161 2.38 -5.79 -17.95
C ARG A 161 2.05 -6.97 -17.05
N GLY A 162 3.05 -7.35 -16.24
CA GLY A 162 2.90 -8.39 -15.23
C GLY A 162 1.83 -8.04 -14.19
N THR A 163 1.22 -9.07 -13.60
CA THR A 163 0.16 -8.93 -12.59
C THR A 163 0.56 -8.04 -11.42
N ASN A 164 1.81 -8.14 -10.95
CA ASN A 164 2.33 -7.34 -9.83
C ASN A 164 2.41 -5.83 -10.14
N ASP A 165 2.78 -5.48 -11.37
CA ASP A 165 2.93 -4.08 -11.79
C ASP A 165 1.57 -3.39 -11.92
N ARG A 166 0.61 -4.08 -12.55
CA ARG A 166 -0.77 -3.60 -12.64
C ARG A 166 -1.41 -3.45 -11.26
N GLN A 167 -1.17 -4.40 -10.37
CA GLN A 167 -1.64 -4.33 -8.98
C GLN A 167 -1.04 -3.12 -8.26
N ARG A 168 0.27 -2.87 -8.40
CA ARG A 168 0.92 -1.70 -7.80
C ARG A 168 0.30 -0.40 -8.32
N ALA A 169 0.01 -0.32 -9.62
CA ALA A 169 -0.63 0.83 -10.23
C ALA A 169 -2.07 1.03 -9.72
N ALA A 170 -2.88 -0.03 -9.63
CA ALA A 170 -4.23 0.04 -9.08
C ALA A 170 -4.23 0.47 -7.61
N GLN A 171 -3.26 -0.01 -6.80
CA GLN A 171 -3.12 0.41 -5.42
C GLN A 171 -2.73 1.89 -5.31
N ALA A 172 -1.78 2.36 -6.11
CA ALA A 172 -1.40 3.76 -6.15
C ALA A 172 -2.57 4.65 -6.62
N LEU A 173 -3.37 4.18 -7.58
CA LEU A 173 -4.56 4.88 -8.06
C LEU A 173 -5.63 5.01 -6.97
N ALA A 174 -5.87 3.93 -6.21
CA ALA A 174 -6.79 3.95 -5.07
C ALA A 174 -6.37 4.92 -3.95
N GLN A 175 -5.07 5.20 -3.81
CA GLN A 175 -4.54 6.17 -2.84
C GLN A 175 -4.80 7.62 -3.24
N LEU A 176 -5.21 7.89 -4.49
CA LEU A 176 -5.48 9.26 -4.94
C LEU A 176 -6.80 9.83 -4.39
N GLY A 177 -7.72 9.01 -3.89
CA GLY A 177 -8.97 9.50 -3.31
C GLY A 177 -10.18 8.77 -3.89
N VAL A 178 -11.36 9.40 -3.84
CA VAL A 178 -12.62 8.76 -4.25
C VAL A 178 -12.61 8.39 -5.73
N GLU A 179 -12.29 9.34 -6.61
CA GLU A 179 -12.22 9.11 -8.06
C GLU A 179 -11.17 8.06 -8.42
N GLY A 180 -9.99 8.13 -7.80
CA GLY A 180 -8.94 7.14 -7.97
C GLY A 180 -9.37 5.74 -7.51
N ARG A 181 -10.09 5.63 -6.38
CA ARG A 181 -10.67 4.34 -5.95
C ARG A 181 -11.67 3.79 -6.97
N SER A 182 -12.51 4.62 -7.57
CA SER A 182 -13.44 4.18 -8.62
C SER A 182 -12.70 3.66 -9.85
N LEU A 183 -11.70 4.40 -10.36
CA LEU A 183 -10.90 3.96 -11.51
C LEU A 183 -10.08 2.70 -11.22
N ALA A 184 -9.56 2.56 -10.00
CA ALA A 184 -8.88 1.33 -9.57
C ALA A 184 -9.85 0.16 -9.50
N ALA A 185 -11.07 0.38 -9.00
CA ALA A 185 -12.11 -0.62 -8.93
C ALA A 185 -12.54 -1.08 -10.32
N ASP A 186 -12.71 -0.16 -11.28
CA ASP A 186 -13.05 -0.51 -12.66
C ASP A 186 -11.97 -1.40 -13.29
N ALA A 187 -10.69 -1.03 -13.17
CA ALA A 187 -9.58 -1.84 -13.69
C ALA A 187 -9.51 -3.24 -13.05
N LEU A 188 -9.70 -3.33 -11.72
CA LEU A 188 -9.71 -4.60 -11.00
C LEU A 188 -10.93 -5.45 -11.35
N PHE A 189 -12.10 -4.83 -11.51
CA PHE A 189 -13.33 -5.52 -11.90
C PHE A 189 -13.21 -6.11 -13.29
N THR A 190 -12.76 -5.34 -14.29
CA THR A 190 -12.53 -5.84 -15.65
C THR A 190 -11.60 -7.06 -15.63
N ARG A 191 -10.48 -6.97 -14.91
CA ARG A 191 -9.53 -8.08 -14.79
C ARG A 191 -10.12 -9.32 -14.09
N ALA A 192 -10.94 -9.12 -13.07
CA ALA A 192 -11.52 -10.23 -12.33
C ALA A 192 -12.68 -10.91 -13.09
N ALA A 193 -13.40 -10.14 -13.91
CA ALA A 193 -14.52 -10.60 -14.72
C ALA A 193 -14.10 -11.22 -16.07
N GLU A 194 -12.88 -10.94 -16.56
CA GLU A 194 -12.39 -11.39 -17.87
C GLU A 194 -12.41 -12.94 -18.02
N PRO A 195 -13.26 -13.49 -18.91
CA PRO A 195 -13.29 -14.92 -19.18
C PRO A 195 -11.99 -15.39 -19.83
N GLY A 196 -11.55 -16.62 -19.51
CA GLY A 196 -10.34 -17.21 -20.09
C GLY A 196 -9.02 -16.76 -19.44
N ARG A 197 -9.05 -15.77 -18.54
CA ARG A 197 -7.89 -15.43 -17.70
C ARG A 197 -7.69 -16.46 -16.59
N ASP A 198 -6.44 -16.61 -16.17
CA ASP A 198 -6.08 -17.51 -15.08
C ASP A 198 -6.96 -17.28 -13.84
N PRO A 199 -7.58 -18.34 -13.27
CA PRO A 199 -8.46 -18.22 -12.12
C PRO A 199 -7.81 -17.61 -10.87
N PHE A 200 -6.51 -17.81 -10.64
CA PHE A 200 -5.81 -17.20 -9.50
C PHE A 200 -5.57 -15.71 -9.74
N ASP A 201 -5.26 -15.30 -10.97
CA ASP A 201 -5.16 -13.87 -11.34
C ASP A 201 -6.48 -13.14 -11.15
N ARG A 202 -7.60 -13.78 -11.51
CA ARG A 202 -8.97 -13.26 -11.31
C ARG A 202 -9.30 -13.16 -9.82
N LEU A 203 -8.99 -14.19 -9.04
CA LEU A 203 -9.17 -14.19 -7.58
C LEU A 203 -8.34 -13.09 -6.90
N SER A 204 -7.09 -12.90 -7.34
CA SER A 204 -6.20 -11.85 -6.83
C SER A 204 -6.77 -10.46 -7.10
N ALA A 205 -7.31 -10.21 -8.29
CA ALA A 205 -7.97 -8.94 -8.63
C ALA A 205 -9.25 -8.72 -7.80
N MET A 206 -10.06 -9.77 -7.65
CA MET A 206 -11.26 -9.74 -6.82
C MET A 206 -10.93 -9.46 -5.34
N ARG A 207 -9.88 -10.05 -4.78
CA ARG A 207 -9.44 -9.77 -3.41
C ARG A 207 -9.03 -8.31 -3.23
N GLN A 208 -8.35 -7.74 -4.22
CA GLN A 208 -7.99 -6.32 -4.20
C GLN A 208 -9.21 -5.42 -4.31
N LEU A 209 -10.16 -5.76 -5.18
CA LEU A 209 -11.43 -5.05 -5.34
C LEU A 209 -12.24 -5.05 -4.03
N ALA A 210 -12.33 -6.21 -3.36
CA ALA A 210 -12.93 -6.35 -2.03
C ALA A 210 -12.24 -5.45 -0.98
N GLY A 211 -10.91 -5.37 -1.04
CA GLY A 211 -10.10 -4.53 -0.15
C GLY A 211 -10.27 -3.02 -0.34
N LEU A 212 -10.80 -2.56 -1.48
CA LEU A 212 -11.10 -1.13 -1.69
C LEU A 212 -12.27 -0.65 -0.81
N GLY A 213 -13.18 -1.56 -0.43
CA GLY A 213 -14.32 -1.26 0.43
C GLY A 213 -15.35 -0.30 -0.19
N GLY A 214 -16.22 0.24 0.67
CA GLY A 214 -17.27 1.20 0.28
C GLY A 214 -18.20 0.65 -0.81
N ASP A 215 -18.50 1.48 -1.80
CA ASP A 215 -19.43 1.16 -2.90
C ASP A 215 -18.95 0.01 -3.80
N GLN A 216 -17.67 -0.35 -3.72
CA GLN A 216 -17.08 -1.42 -4.53
C GLN A 216 -17.38 -2.82 -3.97
N ARG A 217 -17.98 -2.89 -2.77
CA ARG A 217 -18.36 -4.12 -2.09
C ARG A 217 -19.33 -4.97 -2.93
N ALA A 218 -20.31 -4.33 -3.57
CA ALA A 218 -21.29 -5.01 -4.41
C ALA A 218 -20.64 -5.64 -5.65
N ARG A 219 -19.79 -4.88 -6.35
CA ARG A 219 -19.03 -5.37 -7.50
C ARG A 219 -18.08 -6.52 -7.13
N ALA A 220 -17.42 -6.44 -5.98
CA ALA A 220 -16.59 -7.52 -5.47
C ALA A 220 -17.41 -8.79 -5.19
N ALA A 221 -18.62 -8.63 -4.62
CA ALA A 221 -19.51 -9.74 -4.32
C ALA A 221 -20.02 -10.45 -5.59
N GLU A 222 -20.37 -9.69 -6.64
CA GLU A 222 -20.80 -10.24 -7.93
C GLU A 222 -19.72 -11.14 -8.55
N VAL A 223 -18.47 -10.66 -8.59
CA VAL A 223 -17.35 -11.43 -9.11
C VAL A 223 -17.04 -12.65 -8.23
N ALA A 224 -17.09 -12.51 -6.91
CA ALA A 224 -16.87 -13.60 -5.97
C ALA A 224 -17.91 -14.71 -6.15
N GLN A 225 -19.18 -14.35 -6.33
CA GLN A 225 -20.26 -15.29 -6.60
C GLN A 225 -20.02 -16.02 -7.93
N ALA A 226 -19.68 -15.30 -9.01
CA ALA A 226 -19.40 -15.90 -10.31
C ALA A 226 -18.22 -16.88 -10.26
N LEU A 227 -17.14 -16.53 -9.55
CA LEU A 227 -15.99 -17.41 -9.36
C LEU A 227 -16.33 -18.65 -8.53
N ALA A 228 -17.15 -18.52 -7.49
CA ALA A 228 -17.55 -19.64 -6.63
C ALA A 228 -18.47 -20.65 -7.33
N THR A 229 -19.34 -20.19 -8.24
CA THR A 229 -20.35 -21.03 -8.89
C THR A 229 -19.92 -21.66 -10.21
N THR A 230 -18.85 -21.17 -10.85
CA THR A 230 -18.42 -21.66 -12.17
C THR A 230 -17.71 -23.01 -12.03
N PRO A 231 -18.24 -24.13 -12.55
CA PRO A 231 -17.64 -25.46 -12.34
C PRO A 231 -16.28 -25.65 -13.00
N ALA A 232 -15.99 -24.89 -14.07
CA ALA A 232 -14.70 -24.91 -14.76
C ALA A 232 -13.57 -24.23 -13.96
N ILE A 233 -13.89 -23.53 -12.86
CA ILE A 233 -12.91 -22.88 -11.99
C ILE A 233 -12.38 -23.91 -10.98
N PRO A 234 -11.06 -23.96 -10.74
CA PRO A 234 -10.47 -24.85 -9.73
C PRO A 234 -11.17 -24.70 -8.37
N SER A 235 -11.42 -25.83 -7.71
CA SER A 235 -12.12 -25.89 -6.43
C SER A 235 -11.50 -24.99 -5.36
N ARG A 236 -10.17 -24.90 -5.30
CA ARG A 236 -9.44 -23.93 -4.46
C ARG A 236 -9.93 -22.51 -4.62
N VAL A 237 -10.04 -22.07 -5.88
CA VAL A 237 -10.44 -20.70 -6.22
C VAL A 237 -11.92 -20.50 -5.90
N ARG A 238 -12.77 -21.50 -6.14
CA ARG A 238 -14.19 -21.47 -5.79
C ARG A 238 -14.39 -21.29 -4.28
N VAL A 239 -13.69 -22.08 -3.45
CA VAL A 239 -13.74 -21.98 -1.98
C VAL A 239 -13.23 -20.62 -1.51
N GLN A 240 -12.07 -20.17 -2.01
CA GLN A 240 -11.53 -18.86 -1.63
C GLN A 240 -12.41 -17.69 -2.06
N ALA A 241 -13.09 -17.77 -3.20
CA ALA A 241 -14.06 -16.76 -3.63
C ALA A 241 -15.28 -16.71 -2.69
N ALA A 242 -15.80 -17.88 -2.29
CA ALA A 242 -16.90 -17.96 -1.32
C ALA A 242 -16.49 -17.48 0.09
N THR A 243 -15.25 -17.73 0.52
CA THR A 243 -14.69 -17.15 1.75
C THR A 243 -14.63 -15.63 1.68
N ILE A 244 -14.13 -15.06 0.58
CA ILE A 244 -14.05 -13.60 0.43
C ILE A 244 -15.46 -12.99 0.41
N LEU A 245 -16.43 -13.64 -0.23
CA LEU A 245 -17.84 -13.23 -0.16
C LEU A 245 -18.38 -13.20 1.28
N ALA A 246 -17.96 -14.14 2.14
CA ALA A 246 -18.32 -14.13 3.55
C ALA A 246 -17.65 -12.97 4.32
N ASP A 247 -16.39 -12.64 4.01
CA ASP A 247 -15.65 -11.53 4.60
C ASP A 247 -16.25 -10.17 4.19
N LEU A 248 -16.89 -10.11 3.00
CA LEU A 248 -17.75 -9.00 2.62
C LEU A 248 -19.03 -8.91 3.47
N GLY A 249 -19.27 -9.76 4.47
CA GLY A 249 -20.23 -9.49 5.55
C GLY A 249 -21.65 -9.11 5.12
N GLY A 250 -22.43 -8.56 6.06
CA GLY A 250 -23.79 -8.06 5.78
C GLY A 250 -24.69 -9.11 5.10
N GLU A 251 -25.38 -8.68 4.04
CA GLU A 251 -26.26 -9.54 3.23
C GLU A 251 -25.53 -10.65 2.45
N TYR A 252 -24.21 -10.54 2.28
CA TYR A 252 -23.42 -11.51 1.51
C TYR A 252 -23.09 -12.78 2.32
N ARG A 253 -23.23 -12.73 3.65
CA ARG A 253 -22.93 -13.89 4.53
C ARG A 253 -23.81 -15.08 4.25
N SER A 254 -25.12 -14.88 4.05
CA SER A 254 -26.05 -15.98 3.77
C SER A 254 -25.72 -16.66 2.45
N ARG A 255 -25.52 -15.87 1.39
CA ARG A 255 -25.09 -16.36 0.07
C ARG A 255 -23.77 -17.12 0.14
N ALA A 256 -22.78 -16.57 0.86
CA ALA A 256 -21.50 -17.23 1.06
C ALA A 256 -21.64 -18.56 1.81
N ALA A 257 -22.47 -18.60 2.85
CA ALA A 257 -22.71 -19.81 3.64
C ALA A 257 -23.35 -20.92 2.80
N ASP A 258 -24.28 -20.59 1.92
CA ASP A 258 -24.91 -21.56 1.01
C ASP A 258 -23.91 -22.10 -0.03
N LEU A 259 -23.07 -21.23 -0.60
CA LEU A 259 -22.00 -21.62 -1.52
C LEU A 259 -20.98 -22.53 -0.84
N LEU A 260 -20.50 -22.14 0.35
CA LEU A 260 -19.53 -22.93 1.11
C LEU A 260 -20.10 -24.29 1.52
N ARG A 261 -21.39 -24.37 1.86
CA ARG A 261 -22.06 -25.64 2.14
C ARG A 261 -22.12 -26.54 0.92
N ALA A 262 -22.52 -26.00 -0.23
CA ALA A 262 -22.56 -26.75 -1.48
C ALA A 262 -21.18 -27.29 -1.87
N LEU A 263 -20.12 -26.46 -1.72
CA LEU A 263 -18.73 -26.86 -1.96
C LEU A 263 -18.24 -27.93 -0.97
N ALA A 264 -18.62 -27.85 0.31
CA ALA A 264 -18.24 -28.84 1.31
C ALA A 264 -18.84 -30.22 1.05
N THR A 265 -19.99 -30.29 0.37
CA THR A 265 -20.69 -31.55 0.02
C THR A 265 -20.42 -32.03 -1.41
N ASP A 266 -19.66 -31.27 -2.21
CA ASP A 266 -19.39 -31.60 -3.61
C ASP A 266 -18.33 -32.72 -3.69
N PRO A 267 -18.68 -33.94 -4.13
CA PRO A 267 -17.76 -35.07 -4.16
C PRO A 267 -16.59 -34.87 -5.15
N ALA A 268 -16.67 -33.89 -6.06
CA ALA A 268 -15.61 -33.58 -6.99
C ALA A 268 -14.50 -32.68 -6.38
N ILE A 269 -14.69 -32.16 -5.17
CA ILE A 269 -13.74 -31.26 -4.49
C ILE A 269 -12.79 -32.05 -3.59
N GLU A 270 -11.52 -31.62 -3.54
CA GLU A 270 -10.52 -32.20 -2.66
C GLU A 270 -10.94 -32.12 -1.17
N LYS A 271 -10.68 -33.18 -0.40
CA LYS A 271 -11.06 -33.27 1.03
C LYS A 271 -10.56 -32.10 1.88
N SER A 272 -9.35 -31.62 1.61
CA SER A 272 -8.76 -30.45 2.29
C SER A 272 -9.56 -29.17 2.03
N GLU A 273 -10.08 -29.01 0.82
CA GLU A 273 -10.87 -27.85 0.40
C GLU A 273 -12.32 -27.95 0.87
N GLN A 274 -12.89 -29.17 0.91
CA GLN A 274 -14.17 -29.44 1.58
C GLN A 274 -14.10 -29.06 3.06
N ALA A 275 -13.03 -29.47 3.76
CA ALA A 275 -12.84 -29.14 5.18
C ALA A 275 -12.70 -27.63 5.41
N LEU A 276 -11.95 -26.92 4.55
CA LEU A 276 -11.86 -25.46 4.60
C LEU A 276 -13.23 -24.80 4.36
N ALA A 277 -13.98 -25.26 3.36
CA ALA A 277 -15.30 -24.74 3.04
C ALA A 277 -16.27 -24.93 4.22
N LEU A 278 -16.24 -26.11 4.85
CA LEU A 278 -17.07 -26.45 6.00
C LEU A 278 -16.72 -25.61 7.23
N ALA A 279 -15.43 -25.48 7.55
CA ALA A 279 -14.96 -24.65 8.66
C ALA A 279 -15.35 -23.18 8.47
N THR A 280 -15.24 -22.67 7.25
CA THR A 280 -15.65 -21.30 6.91
C THR A 280 -17.18 -21.16 7.03
N ALA A 281 -17.96 -22.11 6.52
CA ALA A 281 -19.42 -22.09 6.63
C ALA A 281 -19.88 -22.06 8.10
N ALA A 282 -19.24 -22.85 8.96
CA ALA A 282 -19.51 -22.90 10.39
C ALA A 282 -19.13 -21.62 11.14
N ALA A 283 -18.13 -20.88 10.65
CA ALA A 283 -17.76 -19.58 11.21
C ALA A 283 -18.75 -18.47 10.81
N VAL A 284 -19.34 -18.57 9.62
CA VAL A 284 -20.22 -17.55 9.03
C VAL A 284 -21.67 -17.69 9.50
N SER A 285 -22.14 -18.91 9.75
CA SER A 285 -23.47 -19.17 10.33
C SER A 285 -23.41 -20.13 11.52
N PRO A 286 -23.86 -19.71 12.72
CA PRO A 286 -23.98 -20.57 13.89
C PRO A 286 -24.86 -21.81 13.65
N GLU A 287 -25.88 -21.69 12.79
CA GLU A 287 -26.80 -22.76 12.40
C GLU A 287 -26.08 -23.88 11.61
N LEU A 288 -24.95 -23.54 10.97
CA LEU A 288 -24.14 -24.48 10.20
C LEU A 288 -23.03 -25.16 11.00
N ARG A 289 -22.79 -24.76 12.26
CA ARG A 289 -21.87 -25.48 13.16
C ARG A 289 -22.32 -26.93 13.39
N ALA A 290 -23.62 -27.16 13.55
CA ALA A 290 -24.17 -28.50 13.79
C ALA A 290 -24.01 -29.44 12.57
N ALA A 291 -24.19 -28.90 11.36
CA ALA A 291 -23.95 -29.65 10.12
C ALA A 291 -22.45 -29.93 9.90
N ALA A 292 -21.58 -28.98 10.26
CA ALA A 292 -20.13 -29.14 10.18
C ALA A 292 -19.59 -30.24 11.09
N THR A 293 -20.07 -30.33 12.33
CA THR A 293 -19.69 -31.41 13.25
C THR A 293 -20.11 -32.79 12.77
N ALA A 294 -21.26 -32.91 12.09
CA ALA A 294 -21.75 -34.19 11.58
C ALA A 294 -20.92 -34.71 10.38
N LEU A 295 -20.55 -33.82 9.45
CA LEU A 295 -19.70 -34.14 8.29
C LEU A 295 -18.24 -34.44 8.70
N GLN A 296 -17.71 -33.73 9.71
CA GLN A 296 -16.37 -33.98 10.24
C GLN A 296 -16.23 -35.39 10.83
N ASN A 297 -17.25 -35.84 11.56
CA ASN A 297 -17.28 -37.17 12.16
C ASN A 297 -17.38 -38.30 11.12
N GLN A 298 -18.01 -38.05 9.97
CA GLN A 298 -18.09 -39.01 8.85
C GLN A 298 -16.82 -39.10 8.00
N ALA A 299 -15.89 -38.14 8.14
CA ALA A 299 -14.63 -38.14 7.40
C ALA A 299 -13.46 -38.77 8.19
N THR A 300 -13.67 -39.04 9.48
CA THR A 300 -12.70 -39.66 10.40
C THR A 300 -12.94 -41.16 10.63
N ASP A 301 -14.02 -41.72 10.08
CA ASP A 301 -14.31 -43.16 9.99
C ASP A 301 -13.98 -43.68 8.58
#